data_AF-A0AA50RDM7-F1
#
_entry.id   AF-A0AA50RDM7-F1
#
_cell.length_a   1.000
_cell.length_b   1.000
_cell.length_c   1.000
_cell.angle_alpha   90.00
_cell.angle_beta   90.00
_cell.angle_gamma   90.00
#
_symmetry.space_group_name_H-M   'P 1'
#
loop_
_entity.id
_entity.type
_entity.pdbx_description
1 polymer ?
#
loop_
_entity_poly.entity_id
_entity_poly.type
_entity_poly.pdbx_seq_one_letter_code
_entity_poly.pdbx_strand_id
1 'polypeptide(L)'
;LSPCRYTGSEIRVRDDSMPLAHVAIAVEGAGWTDADNIPLMVANTLIGAWDRSQGGGSNNASFLARAASAGNVCHSFQSFNTCYKDTGLWGIYFVAESLQLDDMVYNLQKEWMKLCTSVTENEVERAKNLLKTNMLLQLDGTTPVCEDIGRQILCYNRRIPIHELDARINSVSVQNVRDVCFKYLYDKCPAVAAVGPTEGLPDYTRVRGGMFW
;
A
#
# COMPACT_ATOMS: atom_id res chain seq x y z
N LEU A 1 -22.47 -10.01 -14.21
CA LEU A 1 -22.01 -10.25 -12.82
C LEU A 1 -22.43 -9.05 -12.00
N SER A 2 -23.00 -9.27 -10.82
CA SER A 2 -23.27 -8.19 -9.86
C SER A 2 -21.93 -7.60 -9.40
N PRO A 3 -21.86 -6.28 -9.16
CA PRO A 3 -20.62 -5.65 -8.71
C PRO A 3 -20.18 -6.22 -7.35
N CYS A 4 -18.87 -6.38 -7.17
CA CYS A 4 -18.29 -6.76 -5.90
C CYS A 4 -18.51 -5.63 -4.88
N ARG A 5 -19.06 -5.95 -3.71
CA ARG A 5 -19.24 -4.98 -2.63
C ARG A 5 -18.11 -5.09 -1.62
N TYR A 6 -17.29 -4.05 -1.51
CA TYR A 6 -16.34 -3.93 -0.41
C TYR A 6 -17.08 -3.69 0.92
N THR A 7 -16.64 -4.36 1.98
CA THR A 7 -17.16 -4.18 3.34
C THR A 7 -15.98 -4.09 4.30
N GLY A 8 -15.90 -2.97 5.02
CA GLY A 8 -14.94 -2.84 6.12
C GLY A 8 -15.33 -3.78 7.26
N SER A 9 -14.44 -4.71 7.58
CA SER A 9 -14.65 -5.74 8.58
C SER A 9 -13.30 -6.23 9.12
N GLU A 10 -13.31 -6.95 10.24
CA GLU A 10 -12.11 -7.61 10.74
C GLU A 10 -12.27 -9.13 10.84
N ILE A 11 -11.15 -9.82 10.65
CA ILE A 11 -10.98 -11.23 10.99
C ILE A 11 -9.66 -11.41 11.74
N ARG A 12 -9.72 -12.08 12.89
CA ARG A 12 -8.56 -12.37 13.73
C ARG A 12 -8.51 -13.86 14.01
N VAL A 13 -7.43 -14.50 13.58
CA VAL A 13 -7.14 -15.90 13.88
C VAL A 13 -6.03 -15.91 14.92
N ARG A 14 -6.42 -15.85 16.19
CA ARG A 14 -5.45 -15.87 17.30
C ARG A 14 -4.81 -17.25 17.40
N ASP A 15 -3.50 -17.28 17.22
CA ASP A 15 -2.66 -18.46 17.38
C ASP A 15 -1.36 -18.05 18.08
N ASP A 16 -1.35 -18.18 19.41
CA ASP A 16 -0.21 -17.80 20.24
C ASP A 16 0.96 -18.80 20.13
N SER A 17 0.78 -19.92 19.41
CA SER A 17 1.88 -20.85 19.12
C SER A 17 2.80 -20.34 18.01
N MET A 18 2.30 -19.42 17.17
CA MET A 18 3.10 -18.78 16.13
C MET A 18 4.07 -17.76 16.75
N PRO A 19 5.32 -17.66 16.25
CA PRO A 19 6.29 -16.74 16.82
C PRO A 19 5.99 -15.27 16.50
N LEU A 20 5.23 -14.98 15.44
CA LEU A 20 4.99 -13.65 14.92
C LEU A 20 3.55 -13.49 14.45
N ALA A 21 3.04 -12.27 14.57
CA ALA A 21 1.75 -11.89 14.06
C ALA A 21 1.88 -11.35 12.63
N HIS A 22 1.00 -11.81 11.77
CA HIS A 22 0.88 -11.40 10.37
C HIS A 22 -0.41 -10.61 10.23
N VAL A 23 -0.32 -9.37 9.77
CA VAL A 23 -1.47 -8.46 9.69
C VAL A 23 -1.53 -7.80 8.32
N ALA A 24 -2.71 -7.79 7.72
CA ALA A 24 -3.02 -7.03 6.52
C ALA A 24 -4.15 -6.05 6.82
N ILE A 25 -3.96 -4.78 6.48
CA ILE A 25 -4.97 -3.72 6.58
C ILE A 25 -5.11 -3.09 5.21
N ALA A 26 -6.32 -3.09 4.65
CA ALA A 26 -6.58 -2.53 3.33
C ALA A 26 -7.89 -1.76 3.30
N VAL A 27 -7.93 -0.70 2.50
CA VAL A 27 -9.16 -0.01 2.07
C VAL A 27 -9.60 -0.52 0.69
N GLU A 28 -10.81 -0.14 0.29
CA GLU A 28 -11.25 -0.29 -1.09
C GLU A 28 -10.32 0.52 -2.01
N GLY A 29 -9.66 -0.16 -2.94
CA GLY A 29 -8.80 0.45 -3.94
C GLY A 29 -9.52 0.67 -5.28
N ALA A 30 -8.81 1.27 -6.23
CA ALA A 30 -9.33 1.48 -7.57
C ALA A 30 -9.20 0.22 -8.45
N GLY A 31 -10.14 0.04 -9.37
CA GLY A 31 -10.09 -1.01 -10.38
C GLY A 31 -9.05 -0.74 -11.48
N TRP A 32 -8.79 -1.72 -12.34
CA TRP A 32 -7.77 -1.60 -13.39
C TRP A 32 -7.96 -0.38 -14.28
N THR A 33 -9.20 -0.09 -14.71
CA THR A 33 -9.50 0.96 -15.69
C THR A 33 -9.69 2.35 -15.08
N ASP A 34 -9.65 2.47 -13.75
CA ASP A 34 -9.84 3.74 -13.06
C ASP A 34 -8.61 4.65 -13.23
N ALA A 35 -8.84 5.93 -13.47
CA ALA A 35 -7.77 6.93 -13.61
C ALA A 35 -7.01 7.13 -12.29
N ASP A 36 -7.66 6.88 -11.15
CA ASP A 36 -7.06 7.02 -9.81
C ASP A 36 -6.03 5.92 -9.50
N ASN A 37 -5.97 4.86 -10.31
CA ASN A 37 -5.03 3.76 -10.10
C ASN A 37 -3.56 4.22 -10.18
N ILE A 38 -3.21 5.10 -11.13
CA ILE A 38 -1.82 5.58 -11.27
C ILE A 38 -1.41 6.43 -10.06
N PRO A 39 -2.19 7.42 -9.59
CA PRO A 39 -1.94 8.09 -8.32
C PRO A 39 -1.84 7.13 -7.12
N LEU A 40 -2.71 6.11 -7.02
CA LEU A 40 -2.62 5.10 -5.96
C LEU A 40 -1.34 4.26 -6.03
N MET A 41 -0.83 3.95 -7.23
CA MET A 41 0.47 3.28 -7.41
C MET A 41 1.63 4.17 -6.95
N VAL A 42 1.56 5.48 -7.20
CA VAL A 42 2.55 6.45 -6.69
C VAL A 42 2.48 6.54 -5.17
N ALA A 43 1.27 6.62 -4.59
CA ALA A 43 1.04 6.60 -3.14
C ALA A 43 1.56 5.31 -2.49
N ASN A 44 1.33 4.15 -3.11
CA ASN A 44 1.86 2.87 -2.65
C ASN A 44 3.39 2.86 -2.64
N THR A 45 4.01 3.45 -3.68
CA THR A 45 5.46 3.54 -3.83
C THR A 45 6.09 4.54 -2.84
N LEU A 46 5.34 5.55 -2.38
CA LEU A 46 5.76 6.46 -1.32
C LEU A 46 6.00 5.71 0.01
N ILE A 47 5.06 4.85 0.39
CA ILE A 47 5.16 4.00 1.59
C ILE A 47 6.24 2.94 1.38
N GLY A 48 6.14 2.22 0.26
CA GLY A 48 7.11 1.21 -0.16
C GLY A 48 7.03 -0.08 0.66
N ALA A 49 8.17 -0.75 0.77
CA ALA A 49 8.34 -1.98 1.53
C ALA A 49 9.67 -1.90 2.30
N TRP A 50 9.69 -2.51 3.48
CA TRP A 50 10.87 -2.56 4.34
C TRP A 50 10.94 -3.91 5.03
N ASP A 51 12.16 -4.41 5.22
CA ASP A 51 12.46 -5.53 6.10
C ASP A 51 13.78 -5.25 6.82
N ARG A 52 14.02 -6.00 7.90
CA ARG A 52 15.20 -5.79 8.77
C ARG A 52 16.53 -6.11 8.12
N SER A 53 16.53 -6.81 6.99
CA SER A 53 17.76 -7.10 6.23
C SER A 53 18.14 -5.96 5.29
N GLN A 54 17.23 -5.01 5.03
CA GLN A 54 17.53 -3.85 4.20
C GLN A 54 18.54 -2.93 4.88
N GLY A 55 19.69 -2.74 4.23
CA GLY A 55 20.79 -1.89 4.72
C GLY A 55 20.47 -0.39 4.84
N GLY A 56 19.31 0.05 4.35
CA GLY A 56 18.86 1.45 4.47
C GLY A 56 18.53 1.88 5.90
N GLY A 57 18.11 0.95 6.77
CA GLY A 57 17.81 1.21 8.19
C GLY A 57 16.99 2.50 8.43
N SER A 58 17.48 3.35 9.34
CA SER A 58 16.89 4.66 9.67
C SER A 58 17.12 5.76 8.63
N ASN A 59 17.92 5.51 7.60
CA ASN A 59 18.15 6.43 6.48
C ASN A 59 17.18 6.19 5.32
N ASN A 60 16.19 5.31 5.48
CA ASN A 60 15.15 5.10 4.49
C ASN A 60 14.33 6.37 4.24
N ALA A 61 13.94 6.59 2.99
CA ALA A 61 13.15 7.76 2.62
C ALA A 61 11.69 7.68 3.13
N SER A 62 11.14 6.47 3.25
CA SER A 62 9.81 6.23 3.82
C SER A 62 9.80 6.49 5.32
N PHE A 63 8.83 7.26 5.82
CA PHE A 63 8.73 7.56 7.24
C PHE A 63 8.38 6.30 8.04
N LEU A 64 7.52 5.45 7.47
CA LEU A 64 7.18 4.16 8.08
C LEU A 64 8.40 3.25 8.18
N ALA A 65 9.27 3.21 7.16
CA ALA A 65 10.52 2.45 7.20
C ALA A 65 11.48 2.96 8.28
N ARG A 66 11.56 4.28 8.49
CA ARG A 66 12.38 4.87 9.56
C ARG A 66 11.82 4.54 10.94
N ALA A 67 10.50 4.63 11.12
CA ALA A 67 9.84 4.25 12.37
C ALA A 67 10.04 2.74 12.66
N ALA A 68 9.86 1.89 11.65
CA ALA A 68 10.11 0.45 11.71
C ALA A 68 11.55 0.12 12.11
N SER A 69 12.54 0.74 11.46
CA SER A 69 13.95 0.46 11.74
C SER A 69 14.43 1.03 13.07
N ALA A 70 14.00 2.23 13.46
CA ALA A 70 14.50 2.89 14.68
C ALA A 70 13.77 2.42 15.93
N GLY A 71 12.46 2.16 15.83
CA GLY A 71 11.62 1.70 16.93
C GLY A 71 11.52 0.18 17.04
N ASN A 72 12.05 -0.57 16.07
CA ASN A 72 11.90 -2.03 15.98
C ASN A 72 10.42 -2.49 16.04
N VAL A 73 9.52 -1.70 15.45
CA VAL A 73 8.06 -1.92 15.55
C VAL A 73 7.53 -3.04 14.65
N CYS A 74 8.31 -3.47 13.66
CA CYS A 74 7.95 -4.63 12.83
C CYS A 74 9.18 -5.35 12.29
N HIS A 75 8.95 -6.56 11.79
CA HIS A 75 9.95 -7.39 11.14
C HIS A 75 10.01 -7.11 9.64
N SER A 76 8.87 -6.89 9.03
CA SER A 76 8.77 -6.44 7.64
C SER A 76 7.40 -5.81 7.41
N PHE A 77 7.33 -4.94 6.41
CA PHE A 77 6.08 -4.49 5.84
C PHE A 77 6.19 -4.32 4.33
N GLN A 78 5.06 -4.41 3.65
CA GLN A 78 4.92 -4.17 2.23
C GLN A 78 3.58 -3.52 1.95
N SER A 79 3.63 -2.33 1.35
CA SER A 79 2.44 -1.68 0.81
C SER A 79 2.03 -2.38 -0.49
N PHE A 80 0.74 -2.68 -0.64
CA PHE A 80 0.18 -3.32 -1.82
C PHE A 80 -0.98 -2.52 -2.41
N ASN A 81 -1.09 -2.59 -3.74
CA ASN A 81 -2.23 -2.12 -4.52
C ASN A 81 -2.65 -3.25 -5.47
N THR A 82 -3.74 -3.94 -5.15
CA THR A 82 -4.29 -5.03 -5.94
C THR A 82 -5.54 -4.55 -6.65
N CYS A 83 -5.52 -4.56 -7.99
CA CYS A 83 -6.66 -4.13 -8.78
C CYS A 83 -7.45 -5.34 -9.28
N TYR A 84 -8.77 -5.28 -9.16
CA TYR A 84 -9.72 -6.14 -9.86
C TYR A 84 -10.46 -5.31 -10.93
N LYS A 85 -11.45 -5.93 -11.57
CA LYS A 85 -12.17 -5.28 -12.68
C LYS A 85 -12.99 -4.07 -12.22
N ASP A 86 -13.70 -4.21 -11.12
CA ASP A 86 -14.68 -3.25 -10.59
C ASP A 86 -14.33 -2.70 -9.18
N THR A 87 -13.33 -3.29 -8.51
CA THR A 87 -12.86 -2.93 -7.17
C THR A 87 -11.35 -3.13 -7.07
N GLY A 88 -10.73 -2.69 -5.98
CA GLY A 88 -9.36 -3.05 -5.63
C GLY A 88 -9.18 -3.20 -4.12
N LEU A 89 -7.97 -3.58 -3.72
CA LEU A 89 -7.50 -3.50 -2.34
C LEU A 89 -6.22 -2.69 -2.32
N TRP A 90 -6.21 -1.61 -1.55
CA TRP A 90 -5.03 -0.81 -1.33
C TRP A 90 -4.71 -0.81 0.15
N GLY A 91 -3.50 -1.19 0.53
CA GLY A 91 -3.22 -1.45 1.93
C GLY A 91 -1.78 -1.78 2.22
N ILE A 92 -1.56 -2.29 3.42
CA ILE A 92 -0.26 -2.75 3.86
C ILE A 92 -0.38 -4.13 4.49
N TYR A 93 0.65 -4.93 4.26
CA TYR A 93 0.89 -6.18 4.97
C TYR A 93 2.13 -6.00 5.82
N PHE A 94 2.08 -6.41 7.08
CA PHE A 94 3.25 -6.39 7.96
C PHE A 94 3.31 -7.61 8.86
N VAL A 95 4.53 -7.91 9.30
CA VAL A 95 4.84 -8.98 10.24
C VAL A 95 5.53 -8.35 11.44
N ALA A 96 5.05 -8.61 12.64
CA ALA A 96 5.60 -8.01 13.87
C ALA A 96 5.41 -8.93 15.08
N GLU A 97 6.08 -8.58 16.18
CA GLU A 97 5.85 -9.19 17.49
C GLU A 97 4.53 -8.67 18.09
N SER A 98 3.86 -9.50 18.90
CA SER A 98 2.54 -9.18 19.49
C SER A 98 2.50 -7.81 20.18
N LEU A 99 3.52 -7.48 20.97
CA LEU A 99 3.60 -6.24 21.74
C LEU A 99 3.82 -4.98 20.86
N GLN A 100 4.28 -5.14 19.63
CA GLN A 100 4.59 -4.05 18.71
C GLN A 100 3.44 -3.72 17.74
N LEU A 101 2.37 -4.52 17.75
CA LEU A 101 1.24 -4.38 16.81
C LEU A 101 0.54 -3.03 16.93
N ASP A 102 0.31 -2.53 18.15
CA ASP A 102 -0.34 -1.23 18.36
C ASP A 102 0.51 -0.08 17.80
N ASP A 103 1.82 -0.08 18.11
CA ASP A 103 2.75 0.93 17.62
C ASP A 103 2.89 0.90 16.09
N MET A 104 2.90 -0.29 15.49
CA MET A 104 2.94 -0.42 14.04
C MET A 104 1.68 0.14 13.38
N VAL A 105 0.50 -0.17 13.91
CA VAL A 105 -0.78 0.36 13.40
C VAL A 105 -0.84 1.88 13.56
N TYR A 106 -0.40 2.41 14.69
CA TYR A 106 -0.33 3.86 14.90
C TYR A 106 0.58 4.57 13.90
N ASN A 107 1.79 4.05 13.68
CA ASN A 107 2.74 4.62 12.71
C ASN A 107 2.23 4.52 11.26
N LEU A 108 1.58 3.40 10.92
CA LEU A 108 0.93 3.21 9.63
C LEU A 108 -0.15 4.27 9.37
N GLN A 109 -1.08 4.43 10.31
CA GLN A 109 -2.19 5.36 10.17
C GLN A 109 -1.71 6.81 10.10
N LYS A 110 -0.69 7.16 10.88
CA LYS A 110 -0.03 8.45 10.79
C LYS A 110 0.55 8.71 9.40
N GLU A 111 1.17 7.71 8.77
CA GLU A 111 1.68 7.83 7.41
C GLU A 111 0.56 7.96 6.37
N TRP A 112 -0.53 7.21 6.52
CA TRP A 112 -1.71 7.36 5.64
C TRP A 112 -2.34 8.74 5.73
N MET A 113 -2.49 9.30 6.93
CA MET A 113 -3.04 10.65 7.11
C MET A 113 -2.09 11.74 6.60
N LYS A 114 -0.78 11.51 6.71
CA LYS A 114 0.23 12.37 6.10
C LYS A 114 0.11 12.38 4.57
N LEU A 115 -0.12 11.23 3.94
CA LEU A 115 -0.34 11.16 2.48
C LEU A 115 -1.55 12.00 2.05
N CYS A 116 -2.61 12.05 2.88
CA CYS A 116 -3.80 12.84 2.61
C CYS A 116 -3.57 14.35 2.77
N THR A 117 -2.70 14.77 3.70
CA THR A 117 -2.63 16.18 4.15
C THR A 117 -1.37 16.92 3.71
N SER A 118 -0.21 16.28 3.77
CA SER A 118 1.10 16.97 3.84
C SER A 118 2.22 16.30 3.04
N VAL A 119 1.88 15.47 2.06
CA VAL A 119 2.87 14.92 1.10
C VAL A 119 3.57 16.06 0.33
N THR A 120 4.89 15.96 0.18
CA THR A 120 5.72 16.99 -0.48
C THR A 120 6.03 16.65 -1.93
N GLU A 121 6.40 17.65 -2.73
CA GLU A 121 6.75 17.47 -4.14
C GLU A 121 7.96 16.55 -4.33
N ASN A 122 9.02 16.75 -3.54
CA ASN A 122 10.23 15.92 -3.56
C ASN A 122 9.92 14.43 -3.28
N GLU A 123 9.00 14.16 -2.34
CA GLU A 123 8.59 12.79 -2.05
C GLU A 123 7.86 12.17 -3.24
N VAL A 124 6.92 12.91 -3.85
CA VAL A 124 6.15 12.44 -5.01
C VAL A 124 7.07 12.19 -6.21
N GLU A 125 8.01 13.09 -6.48
CA GLU A 125 8.95 12.94 -7.59
C GLU A 125 9.88 11.73 -7.39
N ARG A 126 10.36 11.52 -6.16
CA ARG A 126 11.10 10.30 -5.80
C ARG A 126 10.26 9.04 -6.04
N ALA A 127 8.99 9.04 -5.62
CA ALA A 127 8.11 7.90 -5.80
C ALA A 127 7.79 7.61 -7.27
N LYS A 128 7.60 8.65 -8.10
CA LYS A 128 7.48 8.49 -9.55
C LYS A 128 8.71 7.82 -10.15
N ASN A 129 9.91 8.29 -9.80
CA ASN A 129 11.16 7.72 -10.30
C ASN A 129 11.36 6.27 -9.86
N LEU A 130 11.00 5.94 -8.61
CA LEU A 130 11.04 4.58 -8.10
C LEU A 130 10.02 3.67 -8.82
N LEU A 131 8.80 4.17 -9.05
CA LEU A 131 7.76 3.42 -9.76
C LEU A 131 8.18 3.09 -11.19
N LYS A 132 8.71 4.07 -11.93
CA LYS A 132 9.21 3.86 -13.30
C LYS A 132 10.34 2.83 -13.34
N THR A 133 11.31 2.97 -12.43
CA THR A 133 12.43 2.03 -12.31
C THR A 133 11.91 0.61 -12.05
N ASN A 134 11.01 0.44 -11.09
CA ASN A 134 10.42 -0.87 -10.76
C ASN A 134 9.68 -1.48 -11.96
N MET A 135 8.90 -0.69 -12.68
CA MET A 135 8.16 -1.17 -13.85
C MET A 135 9.08 -1.59 -15.01
N LEU A 136 10.15 -0.85 -15.26
CA LEU A 136 11.10 -1.19 -16.32
C LEU A 136 11.93 -2.43 -15.96
N LEU A 137 12.37 -2.55 -14.70
CA LEU A 137 13.10 -3.74 -14.24
C LEU A 137 12.24 -5.00 -14.24
N GLN A 138 10.93 -4.88 -14.03
CA GLN A 138 9.99 -6.00 -14.13
C GLN A 138 9.81 -6.52 -15.56
N LEU A 139 10.14 -5.72 -16.58
CA LEU A 139 10.00 -6.09 -17.99
C LEU A 139 11.28 -6.70 -18.57
N ASP A 140 12.22 -7.16 -17.72
CA ASP A 140 13.44 -7.82 -18.16
C ASP A 140 13.21 -9.33 -18.39
N GLY A 141 13.45 -9.78 -19.62
CA GLY A 141 13.26 -11.17 -20.05
C GLY A 141 11.96 -11.44 -20.82
N THR A 142 11.91 -12.60 -21.49
CA THR A 142 10.78 -12.97 -22.36
C THR A 142 9.52 -13.36 -21.59
N THR A 143 9.67 -14.03 -20.45
CA THR A 143 8.54 -14.50 -19.64
C THR A 143 7.76 -13.33 -19.01
N PRO A 144 8.39 -12.34 -18.33
CA PRO A 144 7.67 -11.20 -17.78
C PRO A 144 7.02 -10.33 -18.86
N VAL A 145 7.67 -10.18 -20.02
CA VAL A 145 7.09 -9.47 -21.16
C VAL A 145 5.84 -10.19 -21.69
N CYS A 146 5.86 -11.52 -21.78
CA CYS A 146 4.71 -12.32 -22.20
C CYS A 146 3.54 -12.19 -21.21
N GLU A 147 3.82 -12.25 -19.91
CA GLU A 147 2.83 -12.04 -18.85
C GLU A 147 2.22 -10.64 -18.94
N ASP A 148 3.04 -9.60 -19.09
CA ASP A 148 2.58 -8.21 -19.18
C ASP A 148 1.67 -7.99 -20.39
N ILE A 149 2.02 -8.55 -21.56
CA ILE A 149 1.17 -8.51 -22.75
C ILE A 149 -0.19 -9.15 -22.45
N GLY A 150 -0.20 -10.37 -21.91
CA GLY A 150 -1.43 -11.10 -21.61
C GLY A 150 -2.32 -10.37 -20.60
N ARG A 151 -1.73 -9.97 -19.48
CA ARG A 151 -2.43 -9.25 -18.41
C ARG A 151 -2.99 -7.92 -18.88
N GLN A 152 -2.21 -7.10 -19.60
CA GLN A 152 -2.71 -5.81 -20.08
C GLN A 152 -3.82 -5.95 -21.12
N ILE A 153 -3.75 -6.95 -22.01
CA ILE A 153 -4.86 -7.23 -22.94
C ILE A 153 -6.14 -7.58 -22.17
N LEU A 154 -6.04 -8.39 -21.11
CA LEU A 154 -7.21 -8.76 -20.31
C LEU A 154 -7.76 -7.60 -19.46
N CYS A 155 -6.89 -6.76 -18.89
CA CYS A 155 -7.27 -5.69 -17.97
C CYS A 155 -7.68 -4.39 -18.69
N TYR A 156 -6.96 -4.01 -19.75
CA TYR A 156 -7.09 -2.72 -20.44
C TYR A 156 -7.59 -2.85 -21.89
N ASN A 157 -7.78 -4.08 -22.39
CA ASN A 157 -8.12 -4.37 -23.79
C ASN A 157 -7.07 -3.86 -24.81
N ARG A 158 -5.87 -3.51 -24.33
CA ARG A 158 -4.72 -3.12 -25.15
C ARG A 158 -3.46 -3.17 -24.30
N ARG A 159 -2.30 -3.27 -24.95
CA ARG A 159 -1.01 -3.03 -24.31
C ARG A 159 -0.73 -1.53 -24.30
N ILE A 160 -0.56 -0.96 -23.11
CA ILE A 160 -0.15 0.43 -22.91
C ILE A 160 1.35 0.51 -23.22
N PRO A 161 1.77 1.33 -24.19
CA PRO A 161 3.18 1.47 -24.50
C PRO A 161 3.90 2.23 -23.37
N ILE A 162 5.18 1.91 -23.17
CA ILE A 162 6.00 2.43 -22.06
C ILE A 162 6.02 3.97 -22.03
N HIS A 163 6.09 4.63 -23.18
CA HIS A 163 6.10 6.10 -23.24
C HIS A 163 4.78 6.73 -22.77
N GLU A 164 3.64 6.08 -23.02
CA GLU A 164 2.34 6.57 -22.55
C GLU A 164 2.24 6.41 -21.04
N LEU A 165 2.70 5.27 -20.51
CA LEU A 165 2.76 5.02 -19.08
C LEU A 165 3.69 6.01 -18.36
N ASP A 166 4.86 6.29 -18.92
CA ASP A 166 5.80 7.29 -18.39
C ASP A 166 5.15 8.68 -18.32
N ALA A 167 4.46 9.09 -19.41
CA ALA A 167 3.73 10.36 -19.44
C ALA A 167 2.61 10.41 -18.39
N ARG A 168 1.86 9.32 -18.21
CA ARG A 168 0.81 9.21 -17.17
C ARG A 168 1.41 9.36 -15.76
N ILE A 169 2.52 8.68 -15.47
CA ILE A 169 3.20 8.79 -14.16
C ILE A 169 3.72 10.22 -13.94
N ASN A 170 4.31 10.84 -14.97
CA ASN A 170 4.79 12.22 -14.89
C ASN A 170 3.67 13.22 -14.62
N SER A 171 2.48 13.01 -15.19
CA SER A 171 1.33 13.89 -15.04
C SER A 171 0.76 13.94 -13.61
N VAL A 172 1.09 12.98 -12.74
CA VAL A 172 0.57 12.92 -11.36
C VAL A 172 1.09 14.10 -10.54
N SER A 173 0.24 15.07 -10.21
CA SER A 173 0.66 16.16 -9.32
C SER A 173 0.60 15.75 -7.84
N VAL A 174 1.23 16.55 -6.97
CA VAL A 174 1.08 16.42 -5.51
C VAL A 174 -0.39 16.50 -5.09
N GLN A 175 -1.16 17.38 -5.72
CA GLN A 175 -2.58 17.55 -5.43
C GLN A 175 -3.36 16.29 -5.83
N ASN A 176 -3.07 15.69 -6.98
CA ASN A 176 -3.70 14.44 -7.40
C ASN A 176 -3.47 13.32 -6.37
N VAL A 177 -2.26 13.19 -5.83
CA VAL A 177 -1.96 12.20 -4.78
C VAL A 177 -2.78 12.48 -3.53
N ARG A 178 -2.85 13.73 -3.08
CA ARG A 178 -3.63 14.12 -1.89
C ARG A 178 -5.11 13.84 -2.08
N ASP A 179 -5.69 14.26 -3.20
CA ASP A 179 -7.11 14.11 -3.49
C ASP A 179 -7.51 12.63 -3.57
N VAL A 180 -6.68 11.81 -4.21
CA VAL A 180 -6.90 10.36 -4.31
C VAL A 180 -6.73 9.70 -2.94
N CYS A 181 -5.65 10.00 -2.20
CA CYS A 181 -5.49 9.48 -0.84
C CYS A 181 -6.66 9.90 0.06
N PHE A 182 -7.13 11.15 -0.04
CA PHE A 182 -8.29 11.61 0.72
C PHE A 182 -9.57 10.85 0.32
N LYS A 183 -9.77 10.59 -0.98
CA LYS A 183 -10.91 9.82 -1.50
C LYS A 183 -10.94 8.38 -1.00
N TYR A 184 -9.81 7.67 -0.98
CA TYR A 184 -9.74 6.24 -0.68
C TYR A 184 -9.33 5.91 0.78
N LEU A 185 -8.64 6.80 1.48
CA LEU A 185 -8.15 6.56 2.85
C LEU A 185 -8.92 7.35 3.91
N TYR A 186 -9.16 8.64 3.67
CA TYR A 186 -9.72 9.49 4.70
C TYR A 186 -11.17 9.11 5.04
N ASP A 187 -11.40 8.87 6.33
CA ASP A 187 -12.68 8.46 6.91
C ASP A 187 -13.31 7.21 6.25
N LYS A 188 -12.47 6.30 5.73
CA LYS A 188 -12.93 5.02 5.16
C LYS A 188 -12.84 3.89 6.16
N CYS A 189 -13.75 2.93 6.04
CA CYS A 189 -13.74 1.72 6.85
C CYS A 189 -12.73 0.72 6.25
N PRO A 190 -11.63 0.38 6.93
CA PRO A 190 -10.67 -0.59 6.42
C PRO A 190 -11.18 -2.01 6.65
N ALA A 191 -10.59 -2.96 5.93
CA ALA A 191 -10.68 -4.39 6.15
C ALA A 191 -9.38 -4.85 6.80
N VAL A 192 -9.49 -5.58 7.91
CA VAL A 192 -8.36 -6.04 8.72
C VAL A 192 -8.35 -7.56 8.76
N ALA A 193 -7.23 -8.17 8.42
CA ALA A 193 -7.02 -9.60 8.57
C ALA A 193 -5.74 -9.85 9.37
N ALA A 194 -5.81 -10.66 10.41
CA ALA A 194 -4.67 -10.95 11.26
C ALA A 194 -4.60 -12.43 11.66
N VAL A 195 -3.40 -12.99 11.72
CA VAL A 195 -3.12 -14.35 12.20
C VAL A 195 -1.86 -14.39 13.06
N GLY A 196 -1.86 -15.23 14.10
CA GLY A 196 -0.76 -15.38 15.06
C GLY A 196 -1.07 -14.79 16.45
N PRO A 197 -0.08 -14.34 17.23
CA PRO A 197 -0.29 -13.72 18.52
C PRO A 197 -0.81 -12.29 18.36
N THR A 198 -2.12 -12.15 18.08
CA THR A 198 -2.78 -10.88 17.72
C THR A 198 -3.33 -10.11 18.92
N GLU A 199 -2.90 -10.42 20.14
CA GLU A 199 -3.42 -9.79 21.37
C GLU A 199 -3.11 -8.29 21.44
N GLY A 200 -1.95 -7.87 20.95
CA GLY A 200 -1.60 -6.45 20.89
C GLY A 200 -2.22 -5.68 19.71
N LEU A 201 -3.03 -6.33 18.86
CA LEU A 201 -3.68 -5.65 17.72
C LEU A 201 -4.85 -4.78 18.22
N PRO A 202 -4.88 -3.48 17.91
CA PRO A 202 -5.96 -2.58 18.33
C PRO A 202 -7.33 -3.05 17.84
N ASP A 203 -8.39 -2.85 18.63
CA ASP A 203 -9.77 -3.14 18.23
C ASP A 203 -10.18 -2.41 16.95
N TYR A 204 -11.11 -3.00 16.18
CA TYR A 204 -11.57 -2.41 14.92
C TYR A 204 -12.02 -0.96 15.06
N THR A 205 -12.72 -0.62 16.14
CA THR A 205 -13.18 0.76 16.42
C THR A 205 -12.01 1.73 16.55
N ARG A 206 -10.91 1.30 17.20
CA ARG A 206 -9.70 2.11 17.33
C ARG A 206 -8.96 2.22 15.99
N VAL A 207 -8.89 1.14 15.22
CA VAL A 207 -8.35 1.17 13.84
C VAL A 207 -9.18 2.14 12.98
N ARG A 208 -10.51 2.05 13.01
CA ARG A 208 -11.38 2.97 12.27
C ARG A 208 -11.24 4.42 12.74
N GLY A 209 -11.03 4.64 14.04
CA GLY A 209 -10.79 5.96 14.64
C GLY A 209 -9.49 6.60 14.19
N GLY A 210 -8.49 5.82 13.77
CA GLY A 210 -7.22 6.33 13.22
C GLY A 210 -7.25 6.63 11.71
N MET A 211 -8.39 6.45 11.04
CA MET A 211 -8.55 6.72 9.60
C MET A 211 -8.94 8.18 9.29
N PHE A 212 -8.96 9.05 10.30
CA PHE A 212 -9.17 10.48 10.17
C PHE A 212 -8.35 11.23 11.24
N TRP A 213 -8.08 12.50 10.99
CA TRP A 213 -7.53 13.46 11.95
C TRP A 213 -8.56 14.54 12.23
#